data_AF-A0A9E3HX58-F1
#
_entry.id   AF-A0A9E3HX58-F1
#
_cell.length_a   1.000
_cell.length_b   1.000
_cell.length_c   1.000
_cell.angle_alpha   90.00
_cell.angle_beta   90.00
_cell.angle_gamma   90.00
#
_symmetry.space_group_name_H-M   'P 1'
#
loop_
_entity.id
_entity.type
_entity.pdbx_description
1 polymer ?
#
loop_
_entity_poly.entity_id
_entity_poly.type
_entity_poly.pdbx_seq_one_letter_code
_entity_poly.pdbx_strand_id
1 'polypeptide(L)' 'MVPGWKNFRDTRKSRGANYEIYVTNPGGVQRGVKSVTVDGKEIEGNLLPVAQAGEMVKVQVVME' A
#
# COMPACT_ATOMS: atom_id res chain seq x y z
N MET A 1 10.18 11.34 -22.08
CA MET A 1 10.02 10.83 -20.70
C MET A 1 8.53 10.71 -20.45
N VAL A 2 7.99 9.50 -20.34
CA VAL A 2 6.56 9.33 -20.01
C VAL A 2 6.40 9.75 -18.54
N PRO A 3 5.51 10.70 -18.20
CA PRO A 3 5.28 11.03 -16.81
C PRO A 3 4.75 9.78 -16.09
N GLY A 4 5.52 9.26 -15.14
CA GLY A 4 5.07 8.19 -14.27
C GLY A 4 3.92 8.66 -13.39
N TRP A 5 3.04 7.73 -13.03
CA TRP A 5 1.95 7.99 -12.09
C TRP A 5 2.50 8.45 -10.73
N LYS A 6 1.78 9.33 -10.05
CA LYS A 6 2.24 9.95 -8.79
C LYS A 6 1.54 9.41 -7.55
N ASN A 7 0.26 9.13 -7.64
CA ASN A 7 -0.50 8.55 -6.53
C ASN A 7 -1.49 7.53 -7.09
N PHE A 8 -1.81 6.54 -6.27
CA PHE A 8 -2.80 5.52 -6.58
C PHE A 8 -3.54 5.15 -5.30
N ARG A 9 -4.86 4.92 -5.41
CA ARG A 9 -5.68 4.42 -4.32
C ARG A 9 -6.47 3.22 -4.80
N ASP A 10 -6.49 2.18 -3.98
CA ASP A 10 -7.29 0.97 -4.21
C ASP A 10 -7.88 0.47 -2.91
N THR A 11 -8.95 -0.30 -3.02
CA THR A 11 -9.52 -1.03 -1.89
C THR A 11 -9.62 -2.49 -2.27
N ARG A 12 -8.84 -3.34 -1.59
CA ARG A 12 -8.80 -4.77 -1.85
C ARG A 12 -9.42 -5.56 -0.70
N LYS A 13 -10.40 -6.40 -1.01
CA LYS A 13 -10.88 -7.42 -0.08
C LYS A 13 -9.98 -8.65 -0.12
N SER A 14 -9.53 -9.12 1.04
CA SER A 14 -8.72 -10.33 1.19
C SER A 14 -9.05 -11.02 2.51
N ARG A 15 -9.31 -12.34 2.46
CA ARG A 15 -9.68 -13.16 3.65
C ARG A 15 -10.78 -12.54 4.52
N GLY A 16 -11.72 -11.82 3.91
CA GLY A 16 -12.84 -11.18 4.59
C GLY A 16 -12.54 -9.79 5.17
N ALA A 17 -11.29 -9.36 5.23
CA ALA A 17 -10.90 -7.99 5.60
C ALA A 17 -10.83 -7.08 4.36
N ASN A 18 -11.02 -5.78 4.56
CA ASN A 18 -10.84 -4.76 3.53
C ASN A 18 -9.54 -3.99 3.79
N TYR A 19 -8.69 -3.90 2.77
CA TYR A 19 -7.44 -3.16 2.81
C TYR A 19 -7.58 -1.91 1.93
N GLU A 20 -7.58 -0.74 2.56
CA GLU A 20 -7.51 0.54 1.86
C GLU A 20 -6.05 0.89 1.61
N ILE A 21 -5.61 0.78 0.37
CA ILE A 21 -4.23 0.94 -0.03
C ILE A 21 -4.06 2.30 -0.68
N TYR A 22 -3.16 3.12 -0.14
CA TYR A 22 -2.74 4.38 -0.72
C TYR A 22 -1.26 4.33 -1.06
N VAL A 23 -0.92 4.56 -2.32
CA VAL A 23 0.45 4.52 -2.82
C VAL A 23 0.89 5.90 -3.27
N THR A 24 2.05 6.35 -2.77
CA THR A 24 2.72 7.59 -3.15
C THR A 24 4.00 7.27 -3.92
N ASN A 25 4.14 7.84 -5.11
CA ASN A 25 5.25 7.59 -6.02
C ASN A 25 5.87 8.93 -6.49
N PRO A 26 6.68 9.58 -5.64
CA PRO A 26 7.27 10.87 -5.96
C PRO A 26 8.24 10.78 -7.14
N GLY A 27 8.96 9.66 -7.27
CA GLY A 27 9.89 9.39 -8.37
C GLY A 27 9.23 9.11 -9.72
N GLY A 28 7.93 8.79 -9.75
CA GLY A 28 7.27 8.33 -10.98
C GLY A 28 7.82 6.99 -11.50
N VAL A 29 8.36 6.16 -10.60
CA VAL A 29 8.95 4.86 -10.95
C VAL A 29 7.88 3.82 -11.25
N GLN A 30 8.27 2.67 -11.79
CA GLN A 30 7.35 1.55 -12.10
C GLN A 30 7.63 0.29 -11.27
N ARG A 31 8.60 0.34 -10.36
CA ARG A 31 9.00 -0.71 -9.42
C ARG A 31 9.78 -0.10 -8.27
N GLY A 32 9.94 -0.85 -7.18
CA GLY A 32 10.65 -0.39 -5.98
C GLY A 32 9.67 0.11 -4.92
N VAL A 33 9.50 -0.68 -3.87
CA VAL A 33 8.75 -0.28 -2.68
C VAL A 33 9.79 0.12 -1.65
N LYS A 34 9.72 1.37 -1.20
CA LYS A 34 10.60 1.93 -0.19
C LYS A 34 10.15 1.52 1.22
N SER A 35 8.86 1.71 1.49
CA SER A 35 8.27 1.41 2.80
C SER A 35 6.78 1.11 2.69
N VAL A 36 6.29 0.34 3.66
CA VAL A 36 4.88 0.00 3.84
C VAL A 36 4.49 0.22 5.29
N THR A 37 3.39 0.93 5.50
CA THR A 37 2.81 1.18 6.82
C THR A 37 1.42 0.58 6.86
N VAL A 38 1.13 -0.19 7.92
CA VAL A 38 -0.16 -0.82 8.19
C VAL A 38 -0.71 -0.23 9.49
N ASP A 39 -1.86 0.42 9.41
CA ASP A 39 -2.52 1.10 10.54
C ASP A 39 -1.57 2.03 11.33
N GLY A 40 -0.72 2.75 10.59
CA GLY A 40 0.24 3.70 11.15
C GLY A 40 1.55 3.06 11.67
N LYS A 41 1.72 1.74 11.58
CA LYS A 41 2.96 1.04 11.95
C LYS A 41 3.71 0.55 10.72
N GLU A 42 4.98 0.91 10.62
CA GLU A 42 5.84 0.41 9.54
C GLU A 42 6.08 -1.10 9.70
N ILE A 43 6.06 -1.81 8.58
CA ILE A 43 6.34 -3.26 8.52
C ILE A 43 7.60 -3.51 7.70
N GLU A 44 8.25 -4.64 7.97
CA GLU A 44 9.36 -5.09 7.13
C GLU A 44 8.82 -5.74 5.83
N GLY A 45 9.40 -5.36 4.70
CA GLY A 45 9.01 -5.87 3.39
C GLY A 45 7.68 -5.29 2.90
N ASN A 46 6.97 -6.05 2.05
CA ASN A 46 5.74 -5.61 1.37
C ASN A 46 4.57 -6.59 1.52
N LEU A 47 4.73 -7.62 2.35
CA LEU A 47 3.67 -8.60 2.61
C LEU A 47 2.78 -8.10 3.74
N LEU A 48 1.53 -7.77 3.41
CA LEU A 48 0.57 -7.30 4.39
C LEU A 48 0.15 -8.42 5.35
N PRO A 49 0.04 -8.15 6.67
CA PRO A 49 -0.44 -9.13 7.64
C PRO A 49 -1.91 -9.49 7.37
N VAL A 50 -2.29 -10.70 7.78
CA VAL A 50 -3.68 -11.16 7.69
C VAL A 50 -4.49 -10.50 8.81
N ALA A 51 -5.49 -9.71 8.42
CA ALA A 51 -6.45 -9.10 9.33
C ALA A 51 -7.69 -9.99 9.50
N GLN A 52 -8.46 -9.72 10.55
CA GLN A 52 -9.68 -10.48 10.84
C GLN A 52 -10.80 -10.09 9.86
N ALA A 53 -11.70 -11.04 9.57
CA ALA A 53 -12.81 -10.78 8.67
C ALA A 53 -13.69 -9.63 9.20
N GLY A 54 -14.05 -8.68 8.34
CA GLY A 54 -14.81 -7.49 8.71
C GLY A 54 -13.94 -6.30 9.13
N GLU A 55 -12.64 -6.48 9.39
CA GLU A 55 -11.74 -5.36 9.68
C GLU A 55 -11.48 -4.50 8.44
N MET A 56 -11.17 -3.23 8.72
CA MET A 56 -10.69 -2.26 7.75
C MET A 56 -9.25 -1.90 8.10
N VAL A 57 -8.33 -2.20 7.20
CA VAL A 57 -6.89 -1.99 7.37
C VAL A 57 -6.46 -0.85 6.47
N LYS A 58 -5.77 0.15 7.05
CA LYS A 58 -5.18 1.25 6.28
C LYS A 58 -3.75 0.92 5.91
N VAL A 59 -3.45 0.94 4.63
CA VAL A 59 -2.12 0.64 4.09
C VAL A 59 -1.60 1.87 3.36
N GLN A 60 -0.41 2.32 3.72
CA GLN A 60 0.33 3.36 3.02
C GLN A 60 1.60 2.76 2.43
N VAL A 61 1.85 3.04 1.15
CA VAL A 61 3.02 2.55 0.43
C VAL A 61 3.77 3.73 -0.16
N VAL A 62 5.08 3.76 0.00
CA VAL A 62 5.95 4.75 -0.67
C VAL A 62 6.83 4.02 -1.68
N MET A 63 6.91 4.55 -2.90
CA MET A 63 7.79 4.02 -3.95
C MET A 63 9.06 4.86 -4.12
N GLU A 64 10.14 4.19 -4.51
CA GLU A 64 11.46 4.77 -4.85
C GLU A 64 12.18 3.91 -5.87
#